data_AF-A0AAQ4RWQ7-F1
#
_entry.id   AF-A0AAQ4RWQ7-F1
#
_cell.length_a   1.000
_cell.length_b   1.000
_cell.length_c   1.000
_cell.angle_alpha   90.00
_cell.angle_beta   90.00
_cell.angle_gamma   90.00
#
_symmetry.space_group_name_H-M   'P 1'
#
loop_
_entity.id
_entity.type
_entity.pdbx_description
1 polymer ?
#
loop_
_entity_poly.entity_id
_entity_poly.type
_entity_poly.pdbx_seq_one_letter_code
_entity_poly.pdbx_strand_id
1 'polypeptide(L)'
;MKWTWVLVTVLLSFGGLSRCKESLDFPEYDGKDRVHDLNAKNYKSVMKKYDVMVVYYHDHPGSSRVAQRQFEIEELTLELAAQVLDEFDDEDIGVGVIDAKLDKVVAKKLGLEESDSIFIFTDDEVIEYDGELAADTIVEFIYDVLDDPVEFIDNSRELKGFENIEEDIKLVGYFKSHKSEHFEAFADAAEEFHPHIKFFATFSPKVAKALEMKLNEVDFYEPFIDDPVVIPGKPYSEDELVKFIEDNDSLSLLLLQDDDSEGEHIIAFAEESDPDGFEFLEILKEVAEDNTDNPDLSIVWIDPDDFPLLLPHWEKIFGIDLSFPQIGVVDTGDADSVWMDMGDGDDMPSVDELEDWIEDALSDDENDDDTDDDDDDY
;
A
#
# COMPACT_ATOMS: atom_id res chain seq x y z
N MET A 1 -47.07 -55.43 -7.67
CA MET A 1 -47.22 -54.01 -7.30
C MET A 1 -46.47 -53.70 -6.00
N LYS A 2 -45.13 -53.83 -5.97
CA LYS A 2 -44.29 -53.39 -4.83
C LYS A 2 -42.88 -52.90 -5.23
N TRP A 3 -42.57 -52.85 -6.52
CA TRP A 3 -41.25 -52.42 -7.01
C TRP A 3 -41.21 -50.97 -7.51
N THR A 4 -42.35 -50.42 -7.91
CA THR A 4 -42.47 -49.01 -8.31
C THR A 4 -42.25 -48.04 -7.15
N TRP A 5 -42.55 -48.44 -5.92
CA TRP A 5 -42.33 -47.60 -4.74
C TRP A 5 -40.87 -47.61 -4.24
N VAL A 6 -40.13 -48.69 -4.48
CA VAL A 6 -38.71 -48.79 -4.10
C VAL A 6 -37.84 -47.95 -5.03
N LEU A 7 -38.16 -47.90 -6.33
CA LEU A 7 -37.47 -47.04 -7.29
C LEU A 7 -37.70 -45.54 -7.02
N VAL A 8 -38.91 -45.15 -6.58
CA VAL A 8 -39.20 -43.76 -6.23
C VAL A 8 -38.49 -43.33 -4.93
N THR A 9 -38.34 -44.25 -3.95
CA THR A 9 -37.58 -43.94 -2.72
C THR A 9 -36.08 -43.83 -2.97
N VAL A 10 -35.51 -44.68 -3.83
CA VAL A 10 -34.08 -44.58 -4.22
C VAL A 10 -33.82 -43.30 -5.02
N LEU A 11 -34.71 -42.90 -5.93
CA LEU A 11 -34.58 -41.64 -6.68
C LEU A 11 -34.76 -40.40 -5.80
N LEU A 12 -35.61 -40.45 -4.76
CA LEU A 12 -35.74 -39.36 -3.79
C LEU A 12 -34.56 -39.27 -2.81
N SER A 13 -33.85 -40.36 -2.53
CA SER A 13 -32.61 -40.33 -1.74
C SER A 13 -31.38 -39.84 -2.51
N PHE A 14 -31.43 -39.82 -3.84
CA PHE A 14 -30.37 -39.23 -4.69
C PHE A 14 -30.68 -37.79 -5.16
N GLY A 15 -31.90 -37.28 -4.91
CA GLY A 15 -32.28 -35.89 -5.21
C GLY A 15 -31.92 -34.88 -4.12
N GLY A 16 -31.29 -35.32 -3.02
CA GLY A 16 -30.90 -34.47 -1.88
C GLY A 16 -29.39 -34.21 -1.75
N LEU A 17 -28.58 -34.66 -2.72
CA LEU A 17 -27.11 -34.52 -2.70
C LEU A 17 -26.58 -33.63 -3.82
N SER A 18 -27.39 -32.66 -4.26
CA SER A 18 -26.93 -31.56 -5.11
C SER A 18 -27.20 -30.21 -4.42
N ARG A 19 -26.70 -30.06 -3.19
CA ARG A 19 -26.21 -28.76 -2.71
C ARG A 19 -24.71 -28.77 -2.95
N CYS A 20 -24.35 -28.50 -4.19
CA CYS A 20 -23.00 -28.14 -4.58
C CYS A 20 -23.20 -26.95 -5.52
N LYS A 21 -23.29 -25.76 -4.91
CA LYS A 21 -23.24 -24.44 -5.54
C LYS A 21 -22.90 -23.43 -4.44
N GLU A 22 -21.74 -23.61 -3.85
CA GLU A 22 -20.93 -22.56 -3.26
C GLU A 22 -19.59 -22.87 -3.91
N SER A 23 -19.28 -22.19 -5.01
CA SER A 23 -18.07 -22.49 -5.76
C SER A 23 -17.14 -21.30 -5.85
N LEU A 24 -17.68 -20.09 -6.06
CA LEU A 24 -16.95 -18.83 -6.26
C LEU A 24 -17.89 -17.62 -5.97
N ASP A 25 -18.82 -17.76 -5.03
CA ASP A 25 -19.73 -16.66 -4.69
C ASP A 25 -18.99 -15.70 -3.74
N PHE A 26 -19.09 -14.39 -4.00
CA PHE A 26 -18.54 -13.38 -3.09
C PHE A 26 -19.24 -13.45 -1.72
N PRO A 27 -18.53 -13.17 -0.61
CA PRO A 27 -19.15 -13.08 0.71
C PRO A 27 -20.28 -12.05 0.71
N GLU A 28 -21.49 -12.47 1.09
CA GLU A 28 -22.60 -11.55 1.37
C GLU A 28 -22.64 -11.28 2.88
N TYR A 29 -22.77 -10.01 3.27
CA TYR A 29 -22.92 -9.66 4.68
C TYR A 29 -24.12 -10.39 5.31
N ASP A 30 -23.86 -11.13 6.38
CA ASP A 30 -24.84 -12.04 7.00
C ASP A 30 -25.74 -11.37 8.05
N GLY A 31 -25.53 -10.07 8.31
CA GLY A 31 -26.32 -9.27 9.25
C GLY A 31 -25.97 -9.49 10.72
N LYS A 32 -24.89 -10.19 11.04
CA LYS A 32 -24.38 -10.26 12.42
C LYS A 32 -23.45 -9.09 12.70
N ASP A 33 -23.55 -8.60 13.92
CA ASP A 33 -22.73 -7.54 14.50
C ASP A 33 -21.46 -8.18 15.09
N ARG A 34 -20.30 -7.89 14.48
CA ARG A 34 -18.98 -8.41 14.84
C ARG A 34 -18.03 -7.30 15.32
N VAL A 35 -18.26 -6.06 14.90
CA VAL A 35 -17.38 -4.94 15.20
C VAL A 35 -17.58 -4.48 16.65
N HIS A 36 -16.49 -4.39 17.41
CA HIS A 36 -16.56 -4.00 18.83
C HIS A 36 -16.49 -2.48 19.01
N ASP A 37 -17.51 -1.88 19.63
CA ASP A 37 -17.40 -0.53 20.21
C ASP A 37 -16.44 -0.58 21.41
N LEU A 38 -15.21 -0.11 21.22
CA LEU A 38 -14.15 -0.11 22.21
C LEU A 38 -14.19 1.17 23.05
N ASN A 39 -14.36 0.98 24.36
CA ASN A 39 -14.42 2.06 25.33
C ASN A 39 -13.66 1.70 26.61
N ALA A 40 -13.59 2.65 27.53
CA ALA A 40 -12.81 2.51 28.76
C ALA A 40 -13.20 1.31 29.64
N LYS A 41 -14.38 0.68 29.41
CA LYS A 41 -14.85 -0.47 30.19
C LYS A 41 -14.43 -1.81 29.61
N ASN A 42 -14.32 -1.94 28.29
CA ASN A 42 -14.16 -3.24 27.61
C ASN A 42 -12.85 -3.38 26.82
N TYR A 43 -12.17 -2.30 26.42
CA TYR A 43 -11.05 -2.38 25.46
C TYR A 43 -9.99 -3.43 25.85
N LYS A 44 -9.54 -3.43 27.13
CA LYS A 44 -8.57 -4.42 27.63
C LYS A 44 -9.02 -5.87 27.53
N SER A 45 -10.30 -6.13 27.75
CA SER A 45 -10.84 -7.49 27.72
C SER A 45 -11.12 -7.97 26.31
N VAL A 46 -11.45 -7.04 25.40
CA VAL A 46 -11.70 -7.35 23.99
C VAL A 46 -10.37 -7.58 23.28
N MET A 47 -9.42 -6.65 23.38
CA MET A 47 -8.11 -6.79 22.74
C MET A 47 -7.40 -8.08 23.16
N LYS A 48 -7.49 -8.48 24.43
CA LYS A 48 -6.89 -9.73 24.91
C LYS A 48 -7.55 -11.02 24.37
N LYS A 49 -8.72 -10.93 23.73
CA LYS A 49 -9.43 -12.08 23.18
C LYS A 49 -8.86 -12.51 21.83
N TYR A 50 -8.23 -11.58 21.12
CA TYR A 50 -7.82 -11.72 19.74
C TYR A 50 -6.29 -11.67 19.67
N ASP A 51 -5.72 -12.43 18.75
CA ASP A 51 -4.29 -12.44 18.46
C ASP A 51 -3.94 -11.20 17.61
N VAL A 52 -4.85 -10.80 16.71
CA VAL A 52 -4.77 -9.54 15.95
C VAL A 52 -6.04 -8.71 16.16
N MET A 53 -5.89 -7.41 16.45
CA MET A 53 -7.02 -6.49 16.59
C MET A 53 -6.91 -5.32 15.62
N VAL A 54 -7.82 -5.26 14.66
CA VAL A 54 -8.01 -4.14 13.73
C VAL A 54 -8.91 -3.09 14.39
N VAL A 55 -8.45 -1.86 14.51
CA VAL A 55 -9.14 -0.79 15.23
C VAL A 55 -9.24 0.45 14.37
N TYR A 56 -10.46 0.77 13.92
CA TYR A 56 -10.74 2.03 13.24
C TYR A 56 -10.94 3.16 14.27
N TYR A 57 -10.03 4.14 14.27
CA TYR A 57 -10.07 5.28 15.16
C TYR A 57 -10.80 6.46 14.51
N HIS A 58 -12.11 6.35 14.45
CA HIS A 58 -12.93 7.24 13.64
C HIS A 58 -13.21 8.60 14.27
N ASP A 59 -13.47 9.54 13.38
CA ASP A 59 -13.89 10.87 13.73
C ASP A 59 -15.34 10.89 14.25
N HIS A 60 -15.67 11.80 15.17
CA HIS A 60 -17.02 11.75 15.78
C HIS A 60 -18.10 12.17 14.79
N PRO A 61 -19.07 11.29 14.44
CA PRO A 61 -20.01 11.58 13.37
C PRO A 61 -20.81 12.86 13.63
N GLY A 62 -20.87 13.73 12.63
CA GLY A 62 -21.64 14.95 12.68
C GLY A 62 -23.14 14.67 12.92
N SER A 63 -23.85 15.62 13.54
CA SER A 63 -25.30 15.48 13.79
C SER A 63 -26.20 15.48 12.54
N SER A 64 -25.62 15.67 11.36
CA SER A 64 -26.34 15.69 10.10
C SER A 64 -26.70 14.26 9.66
N ARG A 65 -27.82 14.10 8.94
CA ARG A 65 -28.19 12.78 8.40
C ARG A 65 -27.17 12.24 7.40
N VAL A 66 -26.43 13.12 6.73
CA VAL A 66 -25.40 12.70 5.76
C VAL A 66 -24.21 12.11 6.50
N ALA A 67 -23.70 12.82 7.50
CA ALA A 67 -22.58 12.33 8.33
C ALA A 67 -22.92 11.02 9.05
N GLN A 68 -24.14 10.87 9.56
CA GLN A 68 -24.57 9.59 10.16
C GLN A 68 -24.58 8.44 9.16
N ARG A 69 -24.99 8.69 7.91
CA ARG A 69 -25.00 7.66 6.88
C ARG A 69 -23.61 7.31 6.38
N GLN A 70 -22.70 8.28 6.37
CA GLN A 70 -21.31 8.07 6.02
C GLN A 70 -20.68 7.07 7.01
N PHE A 71 -20.84 7.34 8.30
CA PHE A 71 -20.40 6.41 9.35
C PHE A 71 -21.10 5.04 9.30
N GLU A 72 -22.40 4.99 8.99
CA GLU A 72 -23.09 3.70 8.77
C GLU A 72 -22.49 2.88 7.61
N ILE A 73 -21.92 3.53 6.59
CA ILE A 73 -21.27 2.83 5.47
C ILE A 73 -19.91 2.30 5.92
N GLU A 74 -19.10 3.13 6.58
CA GLU A 74 -17.79 2.77 7.13
C GLU A 74 -17.89 1.58 8.09
N GLU A 75 -18.85 1.64 9.03
CA GLU A 75 -19.12 0.54 9.97
C GLU A 75 -19.53 -0.74 9.23
N LEU A 76 -20.36 -0.65 8.18
CA LEU A 76 -20.74 -1.82 7.38
C LEU A 76 -19.58 -2.42 6.57
N THR A 77 -18.66 -1.59 6.09
CA THR A 77 -17.42 -2.04 5.46
C THR A 77 -16.60 -2.87 6.44
N LEU A 78 -16.41 -2.36 7.66
CA LEU A 78 -15.70 -3.08 8.73
C LEU A 78 -16.42 -4.36 9.17
N GLU A 79 -17.75 -4.37 9.19
CA GLU A 79 -18.54 -5.59 9.47
C GLU A 79 -18.34 -6.67 8.41
N LEU A 80 -18.21 -6.28 7.13
CA LEU A 80 -17.92 -7.22 6.05
C LEU A 80 -16.49 -7.76 6.18
N ALA A 81 -15.51 -6.89 6.42
CA ALA A 81 -14.12 -7.31 6.68
C ALA A 81 -14.06 -8.27 7.88
N ALA A 82 -14.68 -7.92 9.01
CA ALA A 82 -14.77 -8.75 10.20
C ALA A 82 -15.43 -10.11 9.93
N GLN A 83 -16.41 -10.18 9.03
CA GLN A 83 -17.03 -11.45 8.64
C GLN A 83 -16.04 -12.36 7.92
N VAL A 84 -15.25 -11.82 7.00
CA VAL A 84 -14.26 -12.59 6.24
C VAL A 84 -13.11 -13.02 7.15
N LEU A 85 -12.62 -12.12 7.99
CA LEU A 85 -11.53 -12.41 8.93
C LEU A 85 -11.94 -13.40 10.04
N ASP A 86 -13.21 -13.44 10.45
CA ASP A 86 -13.75 -14.45 11.39
C ASP A 86 -13.82 -15.87 10.79
N GLU A 87 -13.67 -16.01 9.46
CA GLU A 87 -13.54 -17.31 8.78
C GLU A 87 -12.07 -17.77 8.65
N PHE A 88 -11.11 -16.93 9.03
CA PHE A 88 -9.69 -17.29 9.06
C PHE A 88 -9.42 -18.19 10.28
N ASP A 89 -9.02 -19.43 10.03
CA ASP A 89 -8.91 -20.47 11.07
C ASP A 89 -7.59 -20.44 11.86
N ASP A 90 -6.55 -19.75 11.35
CA ASP A 90 -5.19 -19.82 11.88
C ASP A 90 -4.95 -18.84 13.04
N GLU A 91 -5.62 -17.68 13.07
CA GLU A 91 -5.48 -16.63 14.09
C GLU A 91 -6.85 -16.06 14.50
N ASP A 92 -7.05 -15.73 15.79
CA ASP A 92 -8.28 -15.07 16.25
C ASP A 92 -8.20 -13.56 15.93
N ILE A 93 -8.83 -13.11 14.84
CA ILE A 93 -8.82 -11.70 14.41
C ILE A 93 -10.08 -10.95 14.89
N GLY A 94 -9.90 -9.79 15.50
CA GLY A 94 -10.98 -8.92 15.97
C GLY A 94 -11.00 -7.58 15.24
N VAL A 95 -12.20 -7.04 15.00
CA VAL A 95 -12.38 -5.68 14.44
C VAL A 95 -13.12 -4.82 15.45
N GLY A 96 -12.71 -3.57 15.62
CA GLY A 96 -13.30 -2.64 16.58
C GLY A 96 -13.23 -1.19 16.13
N VAL A 97 -14.00 -0.35 16.81
CA VAL A 97 -14.08 1.08 16.54
C VAL A 97 -13.85 1.87 17.83
N ILE A 98 -13.18 3.01 17.73
CA ILE A 98 -12.96 3.96 18.82
C ILE A 98 -13.34 5.36 18.36
N ASP A 99 -14.23 6.02 19.10
CA ASP A 99 -14.65 7.40 18.80
C ASP A 99 -13.66 8.44 19.36
N ALA A 100 -13.08 9.26 18.48
CA ALA A 100 -12.11 10.32 18.79
C ALA A 100 -12.58 11.38 19.79
N LYS A 101 -13.89 11.52 20.00
CA LYS A 101 -14.47 12.48 20.94
C LYS A 101 -14.92 11.83 22.24
N LEU A 102 -15.52 10.67 22.19
CA LEU A 102 -16.10 9.97 23.34
C LEU A 102 -15.04 9.16 24.10
N ASP A 103 -14.11 8.54 23.38
CA ASP A 103 -13.18 7.53 23.91
C ASP A 103 -11.71 7.98 23.87
N LYS A 104 -11.47 9.29 23.90
CA LYS A 104 -10.15 9.95 24.00
C LYS A 104 -9.18 9.32 25.01
N VAL A 105 -9.69 8.79 26.12
CA VAL A 105 -8.86 8.17 27.17
C VAL A 105 -8.36 6.78 26.75
N VAL A 106 -9.10 6.08 25.90
CA VAL A 106 -8.70 4.80 25.32
C VAL A 106 -7.72 5.07 24.19
N ALA A 107 -8.05 5.95 23.25
CA ALA A 107 -7.16 6.37 22.15
C ALA A 107 -5.76 6.74 22.65
N LYS A 108 -5.69 7.67 23.61
CA LYS A 108 -4.41 8.07 24.24
C LYS A 108 -3.64 6.94 24.94
N LYS A 109 -4.31 5.88 25.38
CA LYS A 109 -3.64 4.73 26.01
C LYS A 109 -3.15 3.70 25.01
N LEU A 110 -3.78 3.67 23.84
CA LEU A 110 -3.40 2.80 22.72
C LEU A 110 -2.41 3.49 21.78
N GLY A 111 -2.15 4.79 21.97
CA GLY A 111 -1.19 5.53 21.14
C GLY A 111 -1.79 6.05 19.85
N LEU A 112 -3.13 6.10 19.73
CA LEU A 112 -3.78 6.57 18.51
C LEU A 112 -3.67 8.09 18.44
N GLU A 113 -2.95 8.58 17.43
CA GLU A 113 -2.66 10.01 17.25
C GLU A 113 -3.62 10.63 16.24
N GLU A 114 -3.79 9.98 15.08
CA GLU A 114 -4.57 10.48 13.95
C GLU A 114 -5.97 9.86 13.88
N SER A 115 -6.99 10.73 13.89
CA SER A 115 -8.37 10.27 13.70
C SER A 115 -8.66 10.07 12.23
N ASP A 116 -9.49 9.06 11.95
CA ASP A 116 -9.82 8.55 10.62
C ASP A 116 -8.86 7.49 10.07
N SER A 117 -7.88 7.06 10.87
CA SER A 117 -6.96 5.95 10.51
C SER A 117 -7.38 4.60 11.13
N ILE A 118 -6.89 3.51 10.53
CA ILE A 118 -7.00 2.16 11.09
C ILE A 118 -5.66 1.76 11.73
N PHE A 119 -5.73 1.19 12.93
CA PHE A 119 -4.56 0.68 13.65
C PHE A 119 -4.71 -0.82 13.88
N ILE A 120 -3.65 -1.57 13.59
CA ILE A 120 -3.61 -3.02 13.69
C ILE A 120 -2.67 -3.39 14.82
N PHE A 121 -3.23 -3.99 15.86
CA PHE A 121 -2.50 -4.43 17.04
C PHE A 121 -2.20 -5.92 16.91
N THR A 122 -0.93 -6.27 16.88
CA THR A 122 -0.44 -7.65 16.99
C THR A 122 0.24 -7.85 18.36
N ASP A 123 0.86 -9.01 18.59
CA ASP A 123 1.41 -9.38 19.92
C ASP A 123 2.43 -8.36 20.46
N ASP A 124 3.28 -7.80 19.59
CA ASP A 124 4.34 -6.86 19.97
C ASP A 124 4.33 -5.54 19.17
N GLU A 125 3.61 -5.45 18.04
CA GLU A 125 3.62 -4.29 17.15
C GLU A 125 2.26 -3.58 17.00
N VAL A 126 2.32 -2.30 16.63
CA VAL A 126 1.16 -1.48 16.25
C VAL A 126 1.43 -0.89 14.88
N ILE A 127 0.70 -1.38 13.88
CA ILE A 127 0.83 -0.98 12.49
C ILE A 127 -0.29 0.01 12.17
N GLU A 128 0.06 1.12 11.53
CA GLU A 128 -0.91 2.08 11.01
C GLU A 128 -1.25 1.72 9.57
N TYR A 129 -2.54 1.61 9.29
CA TYR A 129 -3.06 1.37 7.95
C TYR A 129 -3.59 2.68 7.39
N ASP A 130 -2.96 3.10 6.30
CA ASP A 130 -3.22 4.36 5.60
C ASP A 130 -3.71 4.12 4.15
N GLY A 131 -4.42 3.00 3.95
CA GLY A 131 -5.01 2.65 2.67
C GLY A 131 -6.51 2.97 2.58
N GLU A 132 -7.12 2.66 1.43
CA GLU A 132 -8.55 2.87 1.22
C GLU A 132 -9.41 2.11 2.25
N LEU A 133 -10.42 2.77 2.81
CA LEU A 133 -11.42 2.13 3.65
C LEU A 133 -12.40 1.24 2.84
N ALA A 134 -11.89 0.15 2.29
CA ALA A 134 -12.62 -0.87 1.54
C ALA A 134 -12.38 -2.26 2.17
N ALA A 135 -13.42 -3.10 2.15
CA ALA A 135 -13.39 -4.36 2.92
C ALA A 135 -12.38 -5.37 2.36
N ASP A 136 -12.25 -5.43 1.04
CA ASP A 136 -11.25 -6.21 0.32
C ASP A 136 -9.83 -5.71 0.58
N THR A 137 -9.56 -4.42 0.43
CA THR A 137 -8.24 -3.83 0.69
C THR A 137 -7.80 -4.02 2.14
N ILE A 138 -8.69 -3.83 3.11
CA ILE A 138 -8.40 -4.09 4.53
C ILE A 138 -8.10 -5.58 4.74
N VAL A 139 -8.91 -6.49 4.18
CA VAL A 139 -8.70 -7.94 4.36
C VAL A 139 -7.37 -8.39 3.75
N GLU A 140 -7.03 -7.88 2.57
CA GLU A 140 -5.75 -8.13 1.91
C GLU A 140 -4.58 -7.65 2.76
N PHE A 141 -4.64 -6.40 3.24
CA PHE A 141 -3.61 -5.88 4.14
C PHE A 141 -3.44 -6.71 5.41
N ILE A 142 -4.54 -7.19 6.00
CA ILE A 142 -4.46 -8.06 7.18
C ILE A 142 -3.82 -9.42 6.84
N TYR A 143 -4.04 -9.97 5.64
CA TYR A 143 -3.33 -11.19 5.24
C TYR A 143 -1.83 -10.94 5.08
N ASP A 144 -1.44 -9.80 4.53
CA ASP A 144 -0.04 -9.38 4.45
C ASP A 144 0.58 -9.23 5.84
N VAL A 145 -0.12 -8.63 6.81
CA VAL A 145 0.33 -8.53 8.21
C VAL A 145 0.53 -9.92 8.86
N LEU A 146 -0.29 -10.90 8.48
CA LEU A 146 -0.24 -12.25 9.04
C LEU A 146 0.87 -13.13 8.43
N ASP A 147 1.40 -12.75 7.27
CA ASP A 147 2.51 -13.46 6.65
C ASP A 147 3.83 -13.22 7.40
N ASP A 148 4.81 -14.10 7.18
CA ASP A 148 6.13 -13.98 7.80
C ASP A 148 6.83 -12.69 7.29
N PRO A 149 7.46 -11.88 8.16
CA PRO A 149 8.11 -10.63 7.76
C PRO A 149 9.32 -10.83 6.85
N VAL A 150 9.84 -12.07 6.72
CA VAL A 150 10.95 -12.39 5.83
C VAL A 150 10.64 -13.61 4.97
N GLU A 151 10.60 -13.42 3.66
CA GLU A 151 10.43 -14.49 2.68
C GLU A 151 11.76 -15.14 2.27
N PHE A 152 11.76 -16.44 1.97
CA PHE A 152 12.98 -17.18 1.62
C PHE A 152 13.10 -17.50 0.13
N ILE A 153 14.24 -17.12 -0.46
CA ILE A 153 14.59 -17.45 -1.85
C ILE A 153 15.58 -18.63 -1.86
N ASP A 154 15.08 -19.83 -2.17
CA ASP A 154 15.86 -21.07 -2.18
C ASP A 154 16.23 -21.54 -3.59
N ASN A 155 15.44 -21.16 -4.60
CA ASN A 155 15.61 -21.63 -5.96
C ASN A 155 15.38 -20.57 -7.05
N SER A 156 15.70 -20.93 -8.29
CA SER A 156 15.68 -20.01 -9.44
C SER A 156 14.28 -19.57 -9.89
N ARG A 157 13.20 -20.18 -9.38
CA ARG A 157 11.85 -19.72 -9.69
C ARG A 157 11.40 -18.66 -8.68
N GLU A 158 11.70 -18.87 -7.41
CA GLU A 158 11.51 -17.85 -6.37
C GLU A 158 12.35 -16.61 -6.68
N LEU A 159 13.60 -16.80 -7.12
CA LEU A 159 14.44 -15.67 -7.55
C LEU A 159 13.80 -14.87 -8.69
N LYS A 160 13.14 -15.54 -9.63
CA LYS A 160 12.40 -14.84 -10.70
C LYS A 160 11.15 -14.12 -10.18
N GLY A 161 10.52 -14.65 -9.14
CA GLY A 161 9.41 -13.96 -8.48
C GLY A 161 9.91 -12.67 -7.84
N PHE A 162 11.00 -12.76 -7.08
CA PHE A 162 11.68 -11.60 -6.49
C PHE A 162 12.12 -10.56 -7.55
N GLU A 163 12.73 -11.00 -8.65
CA GLU A 163 13.16 -10.12 -9.76
C GLU A 163 11.98 -9.39 -10.41
N ASN A 164 10.77 -9.94 -10.38
CA ASN A 164 9.58 -9.37 -11.03
C ASN A 164 8.83 -8.35 -10.16
N ILE A 165 9.19 -8.17 -8.89
CA ILE A 165 8.57 -7.18 -8.01
C ILE A 165 9.24 -5.83 -8.31
N GLU A 166 8.65 -5.00 -9.15
CA GLU A 166 9.26 -3.71 -9.54
C GLU A 166 8.70 -2.55 -8.71
N GLU A 167 7.46 -2.61 -8.27
CA GLU A 167 6.73 -1.46 -7.70
C GLU A 167 6.99 -1.24 -6.21
N ASP A 168 7.42 -2.28 -5.49
CA ASP A 168 7.65 -2.23 -4.04
C ASP A 168 9.13 -2.06 -3.69
N ILE A 169 9.40 -1.33 -2.60
CA ILE A 169 10.70 -1.39 -1.94
C ILE A 169 10.92 -2.84 -1.47
N LYS A 170 12.06 -3.41 -1.86
CA LYS A 170 12.43 -4.76 -1.45
C LYS A 170 13.89 -4.86 -1.04
N LEU A 171 14.14 -5.65 0.00
CA LEU A 171 15.48 -5.96 0.47
C LEU A 171 15.78 -7.44 0.29
N VAL A 172 17.02 -7.79 -0.06
CA VAL A 172 17.47 -9.17 -0.05
C VAL A 172 18.77 -9.33 0.71
N GLY A 173 18.80 -10.28 1.65
CA GLY A 173 19.99 -10.60 2.45
C GLY A 173 20.53 -12.01 2.17
N TYR A 174 21.86 -12.14 1.99
CA TYR A 174 22.50 -13.46 1.92
C TYR A 174 23.17 -13.85 3.23
N PHE A 175 22.60 -14.84 3.92
CA PHE A 175 23.10 -15.29 5.22
C PHE A 175 23.52 -16.75 5.22
N LYS A 176 24.20 -17.15 6.30
CA LYS A 176 24.70 -18.53 6.43
C LYS A 176 23.58 -19.55 6.71
N SER A 177 22.58 -19.14 7.49
CA SER A 177 21.43 -19.95 7.94
C SER A 177 20.51 -19.10 8.81
N HIS A 178 19.29 -19.57 9.06
CA HIS A 178 18.33 -19.00 10.03
C HIS A 178 18.81 -18.87 11.49
N LYS A 179 20.00 -19.40 11.83
CA LYS A 179 20.61 -19.28 13.19
C LYS A 179 21.77 -18.30 13.24
N SER A 180 21.91 -17.49 12.20
CA SER A 180 22.97 -16.50 12.11
C SER A 180 22.53 -15.27 12.89
N GLU A 181 23.37 -14.74 13.77
CA GLU A 181 23.09 -13.48 14.48
C GLU A 181 22.79 -12.33 13.50
N HIS A 182 23.39 -12.35 12.31
CA HIS A 182 23.11 -11.37 11.24
C HIS A 182 21.77 -11.56 10.54
N PHE A 183 21.24 -12.78 10.53
CA PHE A 183 19.91 -13.02 9.99
C PHE A 183 18.86 -12.64 11.03
N GLU A 184 19.10 -12.94 12.31
CA GLU A 184 18.25 -12.49 13.42
C GLU A 184 18.09 -10.97 13.37
N ALA A 185 19.19 -10.20 13.35
CA ALA A 185 19.12 -8.74 13.23
C ALA A 185 18.45 -8.21 11.95
N PHE A 186 18.44 -8.99 10.86
CA PHE A 186 17.74 -8.63 9.62
C PHE A 186 16.24 -8.93 9.70
N ALA A 187 15.86 -10.02 10.37
CA ALA A 187 14.47 -10.34 10.64
C ALA A 187 13.85 -9.39 11.66
N ASP A 188 14.59 -9.03 12.72
CA ASP A 188 14.16 -8.03 13.69
C ASP A 188 13.90 -6.68 12.98
N ALA A 189 14.78 -6.26 12.07
CA ALA A 189 14.56 -5.05 11.26
C ALA A 189 13.38 -5.18 10.28
N ALA A 190 13.05 -6.38 9.80
CA ALA A 190 11.91 -6.60 8.91
C ALA A 190 10.57 -6.42 9.63
N GLU A 191 10.49 -6.81 10.91
CA GLU A 191 9.29 -6.64 11.73
C GLU A 191 8.87 -5.16 11.85
N GLU A 192 9.83 -4.22 11.90
CA GLU A 192 9.58 -2.77 12.00
C GLU A 192 8.92 -2.17 10.75
N PHE A 193 9.11 -2.77 9.56
CA PHE A 193 8.54 -2.27 8.29
C PHE A 193 7.47 -3.20 7.71
N HIS A 194 7.12 -4.27 8.42
CA HIS A 194 6.13 -5.24 7.94
C HIS A 194 4.72 -4.64 8.02
N PRO A 195 3.87 -4.73 6.97
CA PRO A 195 4.09 -5.42 5.69
C PRO A 195 4.45 -4.49 4.50
N HIS A 196 4.73 -3.21 4.78
CA HIS A 196 4.92 -2.16 3.77
C HIS A 196 6.18 -2.38 2.92
N ILE A 197 7.27 -2.87 3.51
CA ILE A 197 8.52 -3.15 2.81
C ILE A 197 8.76 -4.66 2.77
N LYS A 198 9.07 -5.20 1.58
CA LYS A 198 9.22 -6.64 1.39
C LYS A 198 10.66 -7.11 1.68
N PHE A 199 10.85 -7.92 2.72
CA PHE A 199 12.16 -8.46 3.07
C PHE A 199 12.33 -9.91 2.58
N PHE A 200 13.44 -10.16 1.88
CA PHE A 200 13.82 -11.47 1.39
C PHE A 200 15.16 -11.92 1.98
N ALA A 201 15.30 -13.22 2.19
CA ALA A 201 16.56 -13.83 2.60
C ALA A 201 16.89 -15.07 1.77
N THR A 202 18.17 -15.28 1.50
CA THR A 202 18.66 -16.54 0.95
C THR A 202 19.75 -17.14 1.82
N PHE A 203 19.74 -18.47 1.92
CA PHE A 203 20.85 -19.25 2.46
C PHE A 203 21.58 -20.05 1.38
N SER A 204 21.14 -19.91 0.12
CA SER A 204 21.60 -20.68 -1.02
C SER A 204 22.79 -19.99 -1.71
N PRO A 205 24.00 -20.58 -1.71
CA PRO A 205 25.14 -20.00 -2.41
C PRO A 205 24.95 -19.90 -3.93
N LYS A 206 23.93 -20.57 -4.48
CA LYS A 206 23.59 -20.48 -5.89
C LYS A 206 22.74 -19.24 -6.20
N VAL A 207 21.78 -18.94 -5.33
CA VAL A 207 20.91 -17.75 -5.44
C VAL A 207 21.77 -16.51 -5.20
N ALA A 208 22.54 -16.50 -4.10
CA ALA A 208 23.48 -15.41 -3.81
C ALA A 208 24.49 -15.16 -4.94
N LYS A 209 24.90 -16.21 -5.67
CA LYS A 209 25.78 -16.03 -6.82
C LYS A 209 25.05 -15.41 -8.03
N ALA A 210 23.76 -15.68 -8.21
CA ALA A 210 22.97 -15.10 -9.29
C ALA A 210 22.72 -13.61 -9.03
N LEU A 211 22.46 -13.24 -7.77
CA LEU A 211 22.37 -11.86 -7.28
C LEU A 211 23.74 -11.18 -7.05
N GLU A 212 24.85 -11.83 -7.40
CA GLU A 212 26.22 -11.34 -7.18
C GLU A 212 26.62 -10.96 -5.72
N MET A 213 25.82 -11.40 -4.74
CA MET A 213 25.97 -11.10 -3.32
C MET A 213 27.11 -11.84 -2.61
N LYS A 214 27.66 -11.19 -1.58
CA LYS A 214 28.60 -11.78 -0.60
C LYS A 214 27.89 -12.16 0.70
N LEU A 215 28.52 -13.02 1.50
CA LEU A 215 27.95 -13.42 2.79
C LEU A 215 27.77 -12.22 3.73
N ASN A 216 26.60 -12.14 4.36
CA ASN A 216 26.10 -11.04 5.21
C ASN A 216 26.02 -9.69 4.48
N GLU A 217 25.83 -9.72 3.16
CA GLU A 217 25.50 -8.54 2.35
C GLU A 217 23.97 -8.45 2.28
N VAL A 218 23.46 -7.23 2.37
CA VAL A 218 22.04 -6.88 2.18
C VAL A 218 22.01 -5.83 1.09
N ASP A 219 21.18 -6.10 0.09
CA ASP A 219 20.96 -5.24 -1.06
C ASP A 219 19.56 -4.64 -0.92
N PHE A 220 19.45 -3.33 -1.08
CA PHE A 220 18.23 -2.54 -1.08
C PHE A 220 17.87 -2.20 -2.52
N TYR A 221 16.63 -2.48 -2.91
CA TYR A 221 16.10 -2.16 -4.23
C TYR A 221 15.02 -1.11 -4.06
N GLU A 222 15.23 0.03 -4.71
CA GLU A 222 14.22 1.07 -4.86
C GLU A 222 13.17 0.62 -5.91
N PRO A 223 11.92 1.08 -5.80
CA PRO A 223 10.91 0.81 -6.81
C PRO A 223 11.39 1.24 -8.20
N PHE A 224 11.15 0.38 -9.17
CA PHE A 224 11.46 0.54 -10.58
C PHE A 224 12.95 0.64 -10.93
N ILE A 225 13.85 0.53 -9.95
CA ILE A 225 15.30 0.55 -10.17
C ILE A 225 15.85 -0.88 -10.14
N ASP A 226 16.42 -1.30 -11.27
CA ASP A 226 16.99 -2.65 -11.46
C ASP A 226 18.25 -2.89 -10.61
N ASP A 227 19.11 -1.87 -10.49
CA ASP A 227 20.41 -1.97 -9.83
C ASP A 227 20.28 -1.67 -8.32
N PRO A 228 20.66 -2.61 -7.43
CA PRO A 228 20.49 -2.38 -6.00
C PRO A 228 21.56 -1.49 -5.38
N VAL A 229 21.18 -0.82 -4.29
CA VAL A 229 22.10 -0.17 -3.38
C VAL A 229 22.56 -1.17 -2.31
N VAL A 230 23.85 -1.52 -2.33
CA VAL A 230 24.44 -2.38 -1.30
C VAL A 230 24.60 -1.59 0.01
N ILE A 231 23.89 -2.00 1.06
CA ILE A 231 23.93 -1.30 2.35
C ILE A 231 25.39 -1.28 2.89
N PRO A 232 25.96 -0.10 3.20
CA PRO A 232 27.35 -0.01 3.64
C PRO A 232 27.53 -0.49 5.09
N GLY A 233 28.73 -0.98 5.42
CA GLY A 233 29.13 -1.15 6.83
C GLY A 233 29.03 -2.56 7.43
N LYS A 234 28.71 -3.60 6.65
CA LYS A 234 28.55 -4.98 7.17
C LYS A 234 29.62 -5.47 8.16
N PRO A 235 29.26 -6.28 9.17
CA PRO A 235 27.90 -6.77 9.47
C PRO A 235 27.01 -5.71 10.13
N TYR A 236 25.71 -5.76 9.83
CA TYR A 236 24.72 -4.78 10.29
C TYR A 236 24.10 -5.19 11.63
N SER A 237 23.73 -4.20 12.45
CA SER A 237 22.70 -4.35 13.49
C SER A 237 21.31 -3.96 12.95
N GLU A 238 20.26 -4.34 13.66
CA GLU A 238 18.88 -3.90 13.45
C GLU A 238 18.80 -2.37 13.26
N ASP A 239 19.27 -1.59 14.26
CA ASP A 239 19.31 -0.12 14.20
C ASP A 239 20.01 0.45 12.94
N GLU A 240 20.99 -0.27 12.38
CA GLU A 240 21.72 0.20 11.20
C GLU A 240 20.94 -0.06 9.91
N LEU A 241 20.14 -1.14 9.88
CA LEU A 241 19.24 -1.46 8.77
C LEU A 241 18.02 -0.53 8.79
N VAL A 242 17.36 -0.40 9.95
CA VAL A 242 16.21 0.49 10.13
C VAL A 242 16.56 1.90 9.72
N LYS A 243 17.66 2.44 10.26
CA LYS A 243 18.10 3.80 9.93
C LYS A 243 18.46 3.96 8.45
N PHE A 244 19.00 2.94 7.80
CA PHE A 244 19.29 3.02 6.37
C PHE A 244 17.99 3.09 5.57
N ILE A 245 17.01 2.26 5.90
CA ILE A 245 15.71 2.25 5.21
C ILE A 245 15.00 3.59 5.42
N GLU A 246 14.88 4.07 6.67
CA GLU A 246 14.29 5.38 6.97
C GLU A 246 15.00 6.55 6.22
N ASP A 247 16.32 6.50 6.09
CA ASP A 247 17.09 7.53 5.38
C ASP A 247 16.90 7.47 3.84
N ASN A 248 16.36 6.37 3.29
CA ASN A 248 16.18 6.13 1.84
C ASN A 248 14.72 5.79 1.47
N ASP A 249 13.77 6.06 2.37
CA ASP A 249 12.33 5.84 2.16
C ASP A 249 11.69 6.95 1.31
N SER A 250 12.39 8.08 1.13
CA SER A 250 12.02 9.15 0.21
C SER A 250 12.46 8.78 -1.22
N LEU A 251 11.54 8.22 -2.00
CA LEU A 251 11.84 7.64 -3.31
C LEU A 251 11.57 8.59 -4.49
N SER A 252 12.28 8.36 -5.58
CA SER A 252 12.16 9.11 -6.84
C SER A 252 10.87 8.77 -7.62
N LEU A 253 10.30 7.58 -7.42
CA LEU A 253 9.01 7.18 -7.98
C LEU A 253 8.17 6.43 -6.93
N LEU A 254 6.99 6.95 -6.60
CA LEU A 254 6.09 6.40 -5.58
C LEU A 254 4.76 6.00 -6.21
N LEU A 255 4.20 4.86 -5.78
CA LEU A 255 2.77 4.61 -5.92
C LEU A 255 2.05 5.52 -4.91
N LEU A 256 0.95 6.15 -5.30
CA LEU A 256 0.24 7.11 -4.44
C LEU A 256 -0.08 6.48 -3.06
N GLN A 257 0.56 7.01 -2.03
CA GLN A 257 0.18 6.90 -0.62
C GLN A 257 -0.22 8.31 -0.15
N ASP A 258 -1.08 8.43 0.86
CA ASP A 258 -1.58 9.73 1.36
C ASP A 258 -0.41 10.51 2.01
N ASP A 259 0.40 11.20 1.20
CA ASP A 259 1.47 12.05 1.69
C ASP A 259 0.87 13.43 2.03
N ASP A 260 0.72 13.69 3.33
CA ASP A 260 0.19 14.91 3.93
C ASP A 260 1.19 16.11 3.86
N SER A 261 2.23 16.00 3.03
CA SER A 261 3.24 17.04 2.86
C SER A 261 2.71 18.22 2.02
N GLU A 262 2.62 19.41 2.65
CA GLU A 262 2.33 20.66 1.93
C GLU A 262 3.42 20.91 0.87
N GLY A 263 3.09 20.73 -0.40
CA GLY A 263 4.03 20.87 -1.52
C GLY A 263 3.43 20.62 -2.91
N GLU A 264 4.28 20.80 -3.92
CA GLU A 264 4.02 20.43 -5.31
C GLU A 264 4.47 18.98 -5.54
N HIS A 265 3.60 18.16 -6.13
CA HIS A 265 3.95 16.80 -6.55
C HIS A 265 3.92 16.67 -8.06
N ILE A 266 4.89 15.96 -8.61
CA ILE A 266 4.84 15.51 -10.00
C ILE A 266 3.99 14.24 -10.01
N ILE A 267 2.87 14.25 -10.73
CA ILE A 267 1.95 13.13 -10.86
C ILE A 267 1.96 12.65 -12.31
N ALA A 268 2.20 11.35 -12.51
CA ALA A 268 2.13 10.68 -13.80
C ALA A 268 1.01 9.64 -13.81
N PHE A 269 0.04 9.79 -14.70
CA PHE A 269 -0.99 8.79 -14.94
C PHE A 269 -0.60 7.92 -16.15
N ALA A 270 -0.52 6.60 -15.95
CA ALA A 270 -0.26 5.66 -17.03
C ALA A 270 -0.84 4.28 -16.69
N GLU A 271 -1.69 3.73 -17.56
CA GLU A 271 -2.22 2.37 -17.42
C GLU A 271 -1.15 1.36 -17.87
N GLU A 272 -0.63 0.52 -16.97
CA GLU A 272 0.42 -0.47 -17.28
C GLU A 272 -0.08 -1.50 -18.33
N SER A 273 -1.39 -1.74 -18.31
CA SER A 273 -2.11 -2.68 -19.16
C SER A 273 -2.27 -2.20 -20.61
N ASP A 274 -2.24 -0.88 -20.84
CA ASP A 274 -2.36 -0.27 -22.15
C ASP A 274 -0.99 -0.12 -22.84
N PRO A 275 -0.86 -0.36 -24.16
CA PRO A 275 0.43 -0.23 -24.85
C PRO A 275 1.08 1.15 -24.76
N ASP A 276 0.29 2.22 -24.81
CA ASP A 276 0.80 3.58 -24.76
C ASP A 276 1.16 3.95 -23.31
N GLY A 277 0.35 3.51 -22.35
CA GLY A 277 0.66 3.61 -20.90
C GLY A 277 1.93 2.86 -20.51
N PHE A 278 2.13 1.64 -20.99
CA PHE A 278 3.36 0.86 -20.77
C PHE A 278 4.58 1.55 -21.39
N GLU A 279 4.47 2.07 -22.62
CA GLU A 279 5.58 2.82 -23.24
C GLU A 279 5.95 4.06 -22.41
N PHE A 280 4.96 4.76 -21.86
CA PHE A 280 5.20 5.93 -21.01
C PHE A 280 5.85 5.56 -19.68
N LEU A 281 5.38 4.47 -19.06
CA LEU A 281 5.93 3.98 -17.81
C LEU A 281 7.42 3.64 -17.97
N GLU A 282 7.83 2.98 -19.04
CA GLU A 282 9.25 2.69 -19.29
C GLU A 282 10.09 3.98 -19.46
N ILE A 283 9.53 5.04 -20.05
CA ILE A 283 10.19 6.35 -20.11
C ILE A 283 10.34 6.95 -18.71
N LEU A 284 9.30 6.86 -17.87
CA LEU A 284 9.35 7.34 -16.48
C LEU A 284 10.41 6.59 -15.67
N LYS A 285 10.54 5.27 -15.86
CA LYS A 285 11.59 4.46 -15.20
C LYS A 285 12.99 4.92 -15.62
N GLU A 286 13.21 5.16 -16.91
CA GLU A 286 14.49 5.68 -17.40
C GLU A 286 14.81 7.06 -16.81
N VAL A 287 13.83 7.97 -16.72
CA VAL A 287 14.00 9.29 -16.07
C VAL A 287 14.30 9.15 -14.57
N ALA A 288 13.60 8.27 -13.87
CA ALA A 288 13.85 8.02 -12.44
C ALA A 288 15.24 7.43 -12.19
N GLU A 289 15.70 6.52 -13.06
CA GLU A 289 17.05 5.93 -12.99
C GLU A 289 18.15 6.99 -13.24
N ASP A 290 17.98 7.85 -14.25
CA ASP A 290 18.94 8.91 -14.56
C ASP A 290 19.01 10.01 -13.47
N ASN A 291 17.95 10.13 -12.65
CA ASN A 291 17.82 11.15 -11.60
C ASN A 291 17.74 10.60 -10.17
N THR A 292 18.10 9.32 -9.94
CA THR A 292 18.02 8.67 -8.61
C THR A 292 18.83 9.42 -7.52
N ASP A 293 19.90 10.12 -7.89
CA ASP A 293 20.72 10.91 -6.95
C ASP A 293 20.10 12.28 -6.59
N ASN A 294 18.95 12.66 -7.18
CA ASN A 294 18.28 13.95 -6.94
C ASN A 294 17.21 13.81 -5.84
N PRO A 295 17.46 14.30 -4.61
CA PRO A 295 16.51 14.16 -3.51
C PRO A 295 15.26 15.06 -3.64
N ASP A 296 15.30 16.03 -4.56
CA ASP A 296 14.21 16.98 -4.76
C ASP A 296 13.24 16.50 -5.87
N LEU A 297 13.54 15.38 -6.55
CA LEU A 297 12.69 14.79 -7.57
C LEU A 297 11.95 13.57 -7.01
N SER A 298 10.62 13.67 -6.93
CA SER A 298 9.74 12.53 -6.65
C SER A 298 8.53 12.56 -7.57
N ILE A 299 8.32 11.48 -8.32
CA ILE A 299 7.24 11.31 -9.29
C ILE A 299 6.25 10.29 -8.74
N VAL A 300 5.01 10.70 -8.52
CA VAL A 300 3.94 9.79 -8.14
C VAL A 300 3.34 9.18 -9.39
N TRP A 301 3.56 7.88 -9.62
CA TRP A 301 2.87 7.15 -10.68
C TRP A 301 1.53 6.61 -10.17
N ILE A 302 0.50 6.76 -10.99
CA ILE A 302 -0.84 6.28 -10.71
C ILE A 302 -1.33 5.49 -11.93
N ASP A 303 -1.61 4.20 -11.74
CA ASP A 303 -2.42 3.46 -12.69
C ASP A 303 -3.90 3.86 -12.51
N PRO A 304 -4.55 4.48 -13.50
CA PRO A 304 -5.92 4.92 -13.37
C PRO A 304 -6.93 3.77 -13.17
N ASP A 305 -6.59 2.54 -13.56
CA ASP A 305 -7.46 1.35 -13.42
C ASP A 305 -7.58 0.87 -11.96
N ASP A 306 -6.61 1.20 -11.11
CA ASP A 306 -6.63 0.87 -9.68
C ASP A 306 -7.59 1.78 -8.89
N PHE A 307 -7.89 2.98 -9.41
CA PHE A 307 -8.72 3.97 -8.75
C PHE A 307 -9.96 4.36 -9.58
N PRO A 308 -10.82 3.40 -9.95
CA PRO A 308 -11.92 3.64 -10.89
C PRO A 308 -12.98 4.62 -10.36
N LEU A 309 -13.06 4.81 -9.04
CA LEU A 309 -13.96 5.78 -8.39
C LEU A 309 -13.45 7.22 -8.46
N LEU A 310 -12.13 7.41 -8.56
CA LEU A 310 -11.47 8.72 -8.61
C LEU A 310 -11.29 9.22 -10.05
N LEU A 311 -11.28 8.33 -11.05
CA LEU A 311 -11.19 8.67 -12.48
C LEU A 311 -12.03 9.90 -12.89
N PRO A 312 -13.38 9.94 -12.70
CA PRO A 312 -14.19 11.07 -13.19
C PRO A 312 -13.96 12.35 -12.38
N HIS A 313 -13.38 12.22 -11.18
CA HIS A 313 -13.02 13.34 -10.34
C HIS A 313 -11.74 14.01 -10.84
N TRP A 314 -10.69 13.22 -11.08
CA TRP A 314 -9.41 13.70 -11.62
C TRP A 314 -9.56 14.34 -12.99
N GLU A 315 -10.23 13.68 -13.95
CA GLU A 315 -10.51 14.26 -15.28
C GLU A 315 -11.21 15.62 -15.19
N LYS A 316 -12.10 15.78 -14.20
CA LYS A 316 -12.86 17.02 -14.03
C LYS A 316 -12.08 18.12 -13.32
N ILE A 317 -11.27 17.78 -12.33
CA ILE A 317 -10.47 18.76 -11.57
C ILE A 317 -9.31 19.24 -12.43
N PHE A 318 -8.53 18.31 -12.97
CA PHE A 318 -7.33 18.59 -13.73
C PHE A 318 -7.62 18.95 -15.19
N GLY A 319 -8.80 18.61 -15.71
CA GLY A 319 -9.17 18.91 -17.09
C GLY A 319 -8.43 18.07 -18.12
N ILE A 320 -7.93 16.90 -17.70
CA ILE A 320 -7.18 15.92 -18.50
C ILE A 320 -8.07 14.76 -18.97
N ASP A 321 -7.58 13.99 -19.95
CA ASP A 321 -8.21 12.75 -20.41
C ASP A 321 -7.34 11.57 -19.98
N LEU A 322 -7.82 10.80 -18.99
CA LEU A 322 -7.10 9.66 -18.44
C LEU A 322 -7.19 8.41 -19.32
N SER A 323 -7.79 8.51 -20.51
CA SER A 323 -7.70 7.48 -21.55
C SER A 323 -6.31 7.44 -22.21
N PHE A 324 -5.44 8.41 -21.91
CA PHE A 324 -4.08 8.53 -22.43
C PHE A 324 -3.11 8.85 -21.29
N PRO A 325 -1.81 8.54 -21.45
CA PRO A 325 -0.80 8.90 -20.46
C PRO A 325 -0.78 10.41 -20.20
N GLN A 326 -0.60 10.81 -18.94
CA GLN A 326 -0.53 12.21 -18.50
C GLN A 326 0.64 12.38 -17.53
N ILE A 327 1.29 13.54 -17.53
CA ILE A 327 2.19 13.95 -16.45
C ILE A 327 2.01 15.44 -16.17
N GLY A 328 1.99 15.79 -14.89
CA GLY A 328 1.70 17.13 -14.43
C GLY A 328 2.33 17.42 -13.07
N VAL A 329 2.43 18.70 -12.74
CA VAL A 329 2.71 19.17 -11.38
C VAL A 329 1.40 19.60 -10.75
N VAL A 330 1.12 19.14 -9.53
CA VAL A 330 -0.11 19.45 -8.78
C VAL A 330 0.26 20.07 -7.43
N ASP A 331 -0.30 21.24 -7.14
CA ASP A 331 -0.20 21.90 -5.83
C ASP A 331 -1.29 21.32 -4.90
N THR A 332 -0.86 20.74 -3.77
CA THR A 332 -1.74 20.15 -2.75
C THR A 332 -2.61 21.18 -2.01
N GLY A 333 -2.21 22.46 -1.99
CA GLY A 333 -2.86 23.53 -1.24
C GLY A 333 -4.16 24.03 -1.88
N ASP A 334 -4.24 24.10 -3.21
CA ASP A 334 -5.42 24.58 -3.92
C ASP A 334 -5.87 23.72 -5.12
N ALA A 335 -5.17 22.59 -5.36
CA ALA A 335 -5.38 21.69 -6.48
C ALA A 335 -5.26 22.38 -7.85
N ASP A 336 -4.50 23.47 -7.95
CA ASP A 336 -4.02 23.96 -9.25
C ASP A 336 -3.02 22.96 -9.83
N SER A 337 -2.97 22.89 -11.15
CA SER A 337 -2.12 21.91 -11.83
C SER A 337 -1.71 22.34 -13.22
N VAL A 338 -0.49 21.95 -13.60
CA VAL A 338 0.07 22.17 -14.93
C VAL A 338 0.44 20.82 -15.52
N TRP A 339 -0.04 20.54 -16.74
CA TRP A 339 0.13 19.25 -17.40
C TRP A 339 0.92 19.39 -18.71
N MET A 340 1.78 18.42 -19.00
CA MET A 340 2.52 18.35 -20.25
C MET A 340 1.57 18.11 -21.44
N ASP A 341 1.73 18.88 -22.51
CA ASP A 341 0.94 18.69 -23.74
C ASP A 341 1.52 17.55 -24.59
N MET A 342 0.98 16.35 -24.41
CA MET A 342 1.36 15.14 -25.17
C MET A 342 0.36 14.79 -26.29
N GLY A 343 -0.60 15.68 -26.57
CA GLY A 343 -1.68 15.42 -27.51
C GLY A 343 -2.59 14.25 -27.07
N ASP A 344 -3.05 13.46 -28.04
CA ASP A 344 -3.92 12.28 -27.79
C ASP A 344 -3.09 10.97 -27.79
N GLY A 345 -1.92 10.95 -27.13
CA GLY A 345 -1.01 9.79 -27.07
C GLY A 345 -0.16 9.52 -28.32
N ASP A 346 -0.35 10.30 -29.40
CA ASP A 346 0.40 10.14 -30.67
C ASP A 346 1.84 10.70 -30.62
N ASP A 347 2.18 11.54 -29.62
CA ASP A 347 3.44 12.28 -29.51
C ASP A 347 4.09 12.06 -28.13
N MET A 348 4.41 10.79 -27.81
CA MET A 348 5.11 10.40 -26.58
C MET A 348 6.46 11.13 -26.44
N PRO A 349 6.76 11.72 -25.27
CA PRO A 349 8.03 12.42 -25.07
C PRO A 349 9.19 11.44 -25.01
N SER A 350 10.37 11.90 -25.43
CA SER A 350 11.62 11.21 -25.07
C SER A 350 12.03 11.52 -23.63
N VAL A 351 12.92 10.70 -23.05
CA VAL A 351 13.53 10.92 -21.73
C VAL A 351 14.05 12.36 -21.59
N ASP A 352 14.89 12.81 -22.53
CA ASP A 352 15.44 14.18 -22.54
C ASP A 352 14.33 15.27 -22.53
N GLU A 353 13.24 15.07 -23.29
CA GLU A 353 12.13 16.04 -23.36
C GLU A 353 11.30 16.07 -22.07
N LEU A 354 11.20 14.93 -21.39
CA LEU A 354 10.49 14.81 -20.12
C LEU A 354 11.29 15.43 -18.98
N GLU A 355 12.59 15.19 -18.92
CA GLU A 355 13.50 15.84 -17.95
C GLU A 355 13.48 17.36 -18.11
N ASP A 356 13.67 17.86 -19.35
CA ASP A 356 13.62 19.30 -19.64
C ASP A 356 12.27 19.92 -19.18
N TRP A 357 11.15 19.20 -19.36
CA TRP A 357 9.83 19.69 -18.93
C TRP A 357 9.68 19.72 -17.41
N ILE A 358 10.17 18.70 -16.70
CA ILE A 358 10.13 18.64 -15.23
C ILE A 358 10.98 19.77 -14.64
N GLU A 359 12.20 20.00 -15.17
CA GLU A 359 13.06 21.11 -14.71
C GLU A 359 12.41 22.48 -14.93
N ASP A 360 11.78 22.70 -16.09
CA ASP A 360 11.07 23.94 -16.40
C ASP A 360 9.84 24.12 -15.48
N ALA A 361 9.06 23.06 -15.23
CA ALA A 361 7.86 23.10 -14.40
C ALA A 361 8.17 23.43 -12.93
N LEU A 362 9.24 22.86 -12.37
CA LEU A 362 9.65 23.12 -10.99
C LEU A 362 10.36 24.49 -10.82
N SER A 363 10.90 25.08 -11.90
CA SER A 363 11.68 26.32 -11.82
C SER A 363 10.90 27.60 -12.11
N ASP A 364 9.76 27.51 -12.80
CA ASP A 364 8.92 28.68 -13.10
C ASP A 364 8.19 29.20 -11.83
N ASP A 365 7.98 28.35 -10.80
CA ASP A 365 7.37 28.76 -9.52
C ASP A 365 8.34 29.42 -8.52
N GLU A 366 9.65 29.19 -8.61
CA GLU A 366 10.63 29.89 -7.75
C GLU A 366 10.80 31.39 -8.09
N ASN A 367 10.28 31.86 -9.24
CA ASN A 367 10.57 33.22 -9.76
C ASN A 367 9.48 34.27 -9.51
N ASP A 368 8.35 33.95 -8.87
CA ASP A 368 7.26 34.93 -8.66
C ASP A 368 7.38 35.75 -7.35
N ASP A 369 8.49 35.59 -6.60
CA ASP A 369 8.74 36.27 -5.32
C ASP A 369 9.79 37.42 -5.38
N ASP A 370 10.24 37.84 -6.58
CA ASP A 370 11.07 39.04 -6.72
C ASP A 370 10.20 40.28 -6.98
N THR A 371 9.84 40.93 -5.89
CA THR A 371 9.32 42.30 -5.79
C THR A 371 10.01 43.27 -6.76
N ASP A 372 9.32 43.64 -7.84
CA ASP A 372 9.61 44.88 -8.58
C ASP A 372 9.08 46.08 -7.78
N ASP A 373 9.86 46.45 -6.76
CA ASP A 373 9.93 47.79 -6.18
C ASP A 373 10.56 48.72 -7.25
N ASP A 374 9.74 49.24 -8.17
CA ASP A 374 10.17 50.36 -9.03
C ASP A 374 9.29 51.60 -8.82
N ASP A 375 9.93 52.54 -8.12
CA ASP A 375 9.62 53.95 -7.97
C ASP A 375 9.03 54.59 -9.24
N ASP A 376 7.94 55.33 -9.09
CA ASP A 376 7.65 56.49 -9.94
C ASP A 376 7.13 57.67 -9.09
N ASP A 377 8.10 58.40 -8.54
CA ASP A 377 8.00 59.81 -8.15
C ASP A 377 7.65 60.65 -9.41
N TYR A 378 6.54 61.42 -9.42
CA TYR A 378 6.47 62.83 -9.88
C TYR A 378 5.13 63.53 -9.62
#